data_AF-A0A838ENE4-F1
#
_entry.id   AF-A0A838ENE4-F1
#
_cell.length_a   1.000
_cell.length_b   1.000
_cell.length_c   1.000
_cell.angle_alpha   90.00
_cell.angle_beta   90.00
_cell.angle_gamma   90.00
#
_symmetry.space_group_name_H-M   'P 1'
#
loop_
_entity.id
_entity.type
_entity.pdbx_description
1 polymer ?
#
loop_
_entity_poly.entity_id
_entity_poly.type
_entity_poly.pdbx_seq_one_letter_code
_entity_poly.pdbx_strand_id
1 'polypeptide(L)'
;MATLSESALKRLIQGGETSTVELKIAAPRPVDLAERFCGMANAQGGVVIIGIEDAEQNIVGVPDERMAMTIDTILRAARQNMKPVLVLEPPEPEVYVIDGKQVVVATVPPNRGAVYQSGGVFWVRRGTHTFPLRPYPKTCGPASAMSDTASIQYQFVEESMFSNRDTYRYDGRLPILALLEICWQGLPL
;
A
#
# COMPACT_ATOMS: atom_id res chain seq x y z
N MET A 1 -10.22 0.39 20.49
CA MET A 1 -9.23 0.16 19.42
C MET A 1 -8.24 -0.87 19.95
N ALA A 2 -7.96 -1.94 19.20
CA ALA A 2 -7.07 -3.00 19.67
C ALA A 2 -5.63 -2.59 19.36
N THR A 3 -4.88 -2.18 20.37
CA THR A 3 -3.43 -2.01 20.31
C THR A 3 -2.79 -3.36 19.97
N LEU A 4 -1.80 -3.38 19.09
CA LEU A 4 -1.07 -4.61 18.76
C LEU A 4 -0.32 -5.10 20.00
N SER A 5 -0.58 -6.32 20.46
CA SER A 5 0.21 -6.90 21.56
C SER A 5 1.66 -7.16 21.12
N GLU A 6 2.62 -7.10 22.05
CA GLU A 6 4.03 -7.39 21.76
C GLU A 6 4.23 -8.76 21.08
N SER A 7 3.52 -9.79 21.54
CA SER A 7 3.58 -11.13 20.94
C SER A 7 3.10 -11.15 19.49
N ALA A 8 2.03 -10.41 19.17
CA ALA A 8 1.53 -10.28 17.80
C ALA A 8 2.55 -9.54 16.91
N LEU A 9 3.18 -8.50 17.43
CA LEU A 9 4.21 -7.75 16.71
C LEU A 9 5.45 -8.60 16.42
N LYS A 10 5.91 -9.40 17.40
CA LYS A 10 6.98 -10.39 17.19
C LYS A 10 6.66 -11.39 16.09
N ARG A 11 5.42 -11.91 16.05
CA ARG A 11 5.00 -12.82 14.96
C ARG A 11 5.02 -12.16 13.59
N LEU A 12 4.60 -10.89 13.50
CA LEU A 12 4.65 -10.15 12.23
C LEU A 12 6.10 -9.97 11.76
N ILE A 13 7.00 -9.60 12.66
CA ILE A 13 8.43 -9.45 12.36
C ILE A 13 9.03 -10.77 11.86
N GLN A 14 8.76 -11.89 12.57
CA GLN A 14 9.22 -13.23 12.18
C GLN A 14 8.59 -13.75 10.87
N GLY A 15 7.42 -13.23 10.50
CA GLY A 15 6.78 -13.53 9.21
C GLY A 15 7.40 -12.81 8.02
N GLY A 16 8.13 -11.72 8.26
CA GLY A 16 8.91 -11.01 7.24
C GLY A 16 8.08 -10.02 6.44
N GLU A 17 8.68 -9.44 5.40
CA GLU A 17 7.95 -8.57 4.48
C GLU A 17 6.91 -9.37 3.67
N THR A 18 5.71 -8.81 3.61
CA THR A 18 4.58 -9.40 2.87
C THR A 18 3.81 -8.29 2.14
N SER A 19 2.69 -8.64 1.52
CA SER A 19 1.79 -7.64 0.93
C SER A 19 1.20 -6.66 1.94
N THR A 20 1.16 -7.02 3.23
CA THR A 20 0.59 -6.19 4.30
C THR A 20 1.59 -5.83 5.38
N VAL A 21 2.85 -6.25 5.28
CA VAL A 21 3.92 -5.95 6.24
C VAL A 21 5.12 -5.40 5.49
N GLU A 22 5.58 -4.21 5.89
CA GLU A 22 6.84 -3.60 5.41
C GLU A 22 7.77 -3.43 6.61
N LEU A 23 9.03 -3.86 6.46
CA LEU A 23 10.05 -3.82 7.50
C LEU A 23 11.19 -2.91 7.05
N LYS A 24 11.56 -1.95 7.89
CA LYS A 24 12.70 -1.04 7.59
C LYS A 24 13.52 -0.77 8.83
N ILE A 25 14.84 -0.73 8.66
CA ILE A 25 15.77 -0.39 9.75
C ILE A 25 15.56 1.06 10.19
N ALA A 26 15.36 1.96 9.22
CA ALA A 26 15.11 3.37 9.43
C ALA A 26 14.03 3.87 8.47
N ALA A 27 13.34 4.95 8.85
CA ALA A 27 12.38 5.59 7.96
C ALA A 27 13.12 6.12 6.71
N PRO A 28 12.67 5.74 5.49
CA PRO A 28 13.22 6.29 4.27
C PRO A 28 12.74 7.73 4.07
N ARG A 29 13.03 8.34 2.92
CA ARG A 29 12.54 9.71 2.64
C ARG A 29 11.00 9.71 2.65
N PRO A 30 10.35 10.82 3.07
CA PRO A 30 8.89 10.91 3.11
C PRO A 30 8.18 10.53 1.80
N VAL A 31 8.81 10.82 0.64
CA VAL A 31 8.26 10.49 -0.68
C VAL A 31 8.31 8.98 -0.92
N ASP A 32 9.44 8.32 -0.65
CA ASP A 32 9.60 6.87 -0.83
C ASP A 32 8.68 6.08 0.11
N LEU A 33 8.44 6.61 1.31
CA LEU A 33 7.48 6.03 2.25
C LEU A 33 6.03 6.24 1.79
N ALA A 34 5.72 7.40 1.22
CA ALA A 34 4.39 7.70 0.68
C ALA A 34 4.02 6.79 -0.50
N GLU A 35 4.99 6.40 -1.35
CA GLU A 35 4.76 5.40 -2.40
C GLU A 35 4.31 4.05 -1.81
N ARG A 36 4.98 3.58 -0.76
CA ARG A 36 4.64 2.33 -0.06
C ARG A 36 3.29 2.40 0.61
N PHE A 37 3.02 3.47 1.36
CA PHE A 37 1.71 3.72 1.95
C PHE A 37 0.61 3.77 0.90
N CYS A 38 0.86 4.41 -0.24
CA CYS A 38 -0.07 4.46 -1.37
C CYS A 38 -0.34 3.07 -1.93
N GLY A 39 0.69 2.27 -2.18
CA GLY A 39 0.55 0.89 -2.62
C GLY A 39 -0.25 0.03 -1.64
N MET A 40 0.02 0.14 -0.34
CA MET A 40 -0.71 -0.58 0.71
C MET A 40 -2.16 -0.11 0.81
N ALA A 41 -2.40 1.21 0.82
CA ALA A 41 -3.73 1.80 0.93
C ALA A 41 -4.60 1.53 -0.30
N ASN A 42 -4.01 1.36 -1.48
CA ASN A 42 -4.73 0.91 -2.68
C ASN A 42 -4.95 -0.61 -2.73
N ALA A 43 -4.24 -1.37 -1.89
CA ALA A 43 -4.43 -2.80 -1.70
C ALA A 43 -5.27 -3.06 -0.44
N GLN A 44 -4.83 -3.97 0.44
CA GLN A 44 -5.56 -4.41 1.62
C GLN A 44 -5.27 -3.58 2.88
N GLY A 45 -4.48 -2.50 2.77
CA GLY A 45 -3.87 -1.82 3.90
C GLY A 45 -2.65 -2.58 4.42
N GLY A 46 -2.31 -2.39 5.70
CA GLY A 46 -1.24 -3.14 6.36
C GLY A 46 -0.47 -2.33 7.39
N VAL A 47 0.73 -2.78 7.70
CA VAL A 47 1.58 -2.22 8.75
C VAL A 47 3.00 -1.99 8.24
N VAL A 48 3.55 -0.83 8.59
CA VAL A 48 4.96 -0.51 8.36
C VAL A 48 5.65 -0.41 9.72
N ILE A 49 6.72 -1.18 9.88
CA ILE A 49 7.46 -1.30 11.14
C ILE A 49 8.88 -0.77 10.92
N ILE A 50 9.24 0.28 11.66
CA ILE A 50 10.56 0.90 11.63
C ILE A 50 11.39 0.45 12.83
N GLY A 51 12.67 0.13 12.58
CA GLY A 51 13.61 -0.42 13.56
C GLY A 51 13.87 -1.91 13.35
N ILE A 52 13.51 -2.49 12.20
CA ILE A 52 13.66 -3.92 11.89
C ILE A 52 14.51 -4.10 10.63
N GLU A 53 15.51 -4.97 10.69
CA GLU A 53 16.29 -5.39 9.53
C GLU A 53 15.51 -6.39 8.68
N ASP A 54 15.50 -6.19 7.37
CA ASP A 54 14.68 -6.96 6.44
C ASP A 54 15.21 -8.41 6.24
N ALA A 55 16.52 -8.56 6.02
CA ALA A 55 17.13 -9.84 5.65
C ALA A 55 17.10 -10.90 6.77
N GLU A 56 17.41 -10.49 8.00
CA GLU A 56 17.48 -11.39 9.16
C GLU A 56 16.33 -11.18 10.14
N GLN A 57 15.43 -10.22 9.87
CA GLN A 57 14.30 -9.87 10.74
C GLN A 57 14.76 -9.45 12.15
N ASN A 58 16.00 -8.98 12.26
CA ASN A 58 16.60 -8.55 13.51
C ASN A 58 15.97 -7.25 14.00
N ILE A 59 15.59 -7.23 15.27
CA ILE A 59 15.12 -6.01 15.93
C ILE A 59 16.35 -5.14 16.21
N VAL A 60 16.53 -4.07 15.45
CA VAL A 60 17.62 -3.09 15.61
C VAL A 60 17.20 -1.98 16.57
N GLY A 61 15.95 -1.56 16.46
CA GLY A 61 15.37 -0.44 17.19
C GLY A 61 15.67 0.93 16.57
N VAL A 62 14.90 1.93 16.98
CA VAL A 62 15.05 3.34 16.63
C VAL A 62 15.69 4.06 17.82
N PRO A 63 16.85 4.71 17.67
CA PRO A 63 17.46 5.50 18.73
C PRO A 63 16.58 6.68 19.16
N ASP A 64 16.63 7.06 20.44
CA ASP A 64 15.83 8.18 21.02
C ASP A 64 15.97 9.48 20.23
N GLU A 65 17.20 9.83 19.84
CA GLU A 65 17.52 11.02 19.05
C GLU A 65 16.85 11.04 17.67
N ARG A 66 16.48 9.87 17.11
CA ARG A 66 15.83 9.74 15.80
C ARG A 66 14.33 9.48 15.91
N MET A 67 13.79 9.27 17.12
CA MET A 67 12.41 8.89 17.34
C MET A 67 11.44 9.94 16.78
N ALA A 68 11.61 11.20 17.19
CA ALA A 68 10.77 12.31 16.73
C ALA A 68 10.83 12.50 15.21
N MET A 69 12.02 12.40 14.62
CA MET A 69 12.21 12.51 13.17
C MET A 69 11.55 11.35 12.42
N THR A 70 11.58 10.14 12.97
CA THR A 70 10.95 8.95 12.39
C THR A 70 9.43 9.12 12.33
N ILE A 71 8.83 9.56 13.44
CA ILE A 71 7.39 9.82 13.53
C ILE A 71 6.98 10.95 12.57
N ASP A 72 7.71 12.07 12.56
CA ASP A 72 7.46 13.19 11.63
C ASP A 72 7.57 12.74 10.16
N THR A 73 8.55 11.92 9.82
CA THR A 73 8.71 11.36 8.46
C THR A 73 7.51 10.53 8.04
N ILE A 74 7.02 9.66 8.93
CA ILE A 74 5.81 8.86 8.71
C ILE A 74 4.58 9.76 8.50
N LEU A 75 4.40 10.75 9.36
CA LEU A 75 3.26 11.66 9.29
C LEU A 75 3.29 12.52 8.02
N ARG A 76 4.47 13.01 7.60
CA ARG A 76 4.65 13.74 6.33
C ARG A 76 4.33 12.87 5.12
N ALA A 77 4.79 11.62 5.12
CA ALA A 77 4.48 10.67 4.07
C ALA A 77 2.95 10.49 3.91
N ALA A 78 2.24 10.19 4.99
CA ALA A 78 0.80 9.94 4.97
C ALA A 78 -0.03 11.21 4.69
N ARG A 79 0.35 12.36 5.27
CA ARG A 79 -0.51 13.57 5.27
C ARG A 79 -0.17 14.60 4.19
N GLN A 80 1.08 14.66 3.73
CA GLN A 80 1.54 15.71 2.81
C GLN A 80 1.87 15.18 1.41
N ASN A 81 2.33 13.93 1.32
CA ASN A 81 2.79 13.35 0.05
C ASN A 81 1.74 12.47 -0.64
N MET A 82 0.59 12.24 -0.01
CA MET A 82 -0.51 11.42 -0.55
C MET A 82 -1.76 12.26 -0.85
N LYS A 83 -2.49 11.88 -1.90
CA LYS A 83 -3.80 12.43 -2.25
C LYS A 83 -4.78 11.28 -2.56
N PRO A 84 -5.98 11.22 -1.95
CA PRO A 84 -6.39 12.01 -0.78
C PRO A 84 -5.46 11.74 0.43
N VAL A 85 -5.57 12.57 1.47
CA VAL A 85 -4.78 12.40 2.69
C VAL A 85 -5.03 11.01 3.29
N LEU A 86 -3.96 10.29 3.61
CA LEU A 86 -4.06 9.03 4.33
C LEU A 86 -4.14 9.33 5.84
N VAL A 87 -5.23 8.89 6.46
CA VAL A 87 -5.37 8.89 7.92
C VAL A 87 -4.97 7.49 8.41
N LEU A 88 -3.90 7.40 9.18
CA LEU A 88 -3.46 6.15 9.80
C LEU A 88 -4.47 5.71 10.87
N GLU A 89 -4.51 4.41 11.19
CA GLU A 89 -5.37 3.87 12.26
C GLU A 89 -4.51 3.06 13.27
N PRO A 90 -4.07 3.65 14.40
CA PRO A 90 -4.43 4.97 14.92
C PRO A 90 -3.81 6.17 14.15
N PRO A 91 -4.34 7.40 14.31
CA PRO A 91 -3.89 8.58 13.56
C PRO A 91 -2.43 8.99 13.78
N GLU A 92 -1.82 8.50 14.85
CA GLU A 92 -0.41 8.68 15.18
C GLU A 92 0.30 7.33 15.22
N PRO A 93 1.54 7.24 14.72
CA PRO A 93 2.34 6.02 14.83
C PRO A 93 2.55 5.62 16.28
N GLU A 94 2.43 4.33 16.56
CA GLU A 94 2.62 3.77 17.89
C GLU A 94 4.10 3.41 18.10
N VAL A 95 4.58 3.56 19.34
CA VAL A 95 5.93 3.14 19.73
C VAL A 95 5.82 1.93 20.65
N TYR A 96 6.51 0.85 20.28
CA TYR A 96 6.58 -0.38 21.07
C TYR A 96 8.01 -0.60 21.54
N VAL A 97 8.17 -1.14 22.75
CA VAL A 97 9.49 -1.57 23.25
C VAL A 97 9.53 -3.08 23.19
N ILE A 98 10.44 -3.63 22.38
CA ILE A 98 10.64 -5.06 22.21
C ILE A 98 12.08 -5.40 22.55
N ASP A 99 12.29 -6.28 23.53
CA ASP A 99 13.63 -6.70 23.98
C ASP A 99 14.54 -5.50 24.33
N GLY A 100 13.94 -4.46 24.93
CA GLY A 100 14.61 -3.20 25.30
C GLY A 100 14.86 -2.22 24.14
N LYS A 101 14.41 -2.54 22.91
CA LYS A 101 14.58 -1.72 21.72
C LYS A 101 13.25 -1.11 21.29
N GLN A 102 13.26 0.19 20.97
CA GLN A 102 12.04 0.89 20.54
C GLN A 102 11.81 0.68 19.04
N VAL A 103 10.58 0.37 18.65
CA VAL A 103 10.16 0.25 17.24
C VAL A 103 8.94 1.13 17.00
N VAL A 104 8.84 1.70 15.80
CA VAL A 104 7.72 2.58 15.43
C VAL A 104 6.82 1.85 14.45
N VAL A 105 5.54 1.82 14.73
CA VAL A 105 4.53 1.09 13.96
C VAL A 105 3.52 2.07 13.39
N ALA A 106 3.38 2.06 12.08
CA ALA A 106 2.38 2.83 11.36
C ALA A 106 1.40 1.89 10.66
N THR A 107 0.12 2.00 11.00
CA THR A 107 -0.93 1.13 10.46
C THR A 107 -1.72 1.87 9.38
N VAL A 108 -1.65 1.34 8.16
CA VAL A 108 -2.44 1.77 7.02
C VAL A 108 -3.78 1.03 7.07
N PRO A 109 -4.92 1.73 7.21
CA PRO A 109 -6.21 1.08 7.32
C PRO A 109 -6.58 0.34 6.03
N PRO A 110 -7.45 -0.70 6.11
CA PRO A 110 -8.01 -1.33 4.94
C PRO A 110 -8.73 -0.32 4.04
N ASN A 111 -8.58 -0.47 2.73
CA ASN A 111 -9.20 0.44 1.77
C ASN A 111 -10.73 0.33 1.80
N ARG A 112 -11.42 1.47 2.00
CA ARG A 112 -12.88 1.57 1.98
C ARG A 112 -13.44 2.15 0.67
N GLY A 113 -12.66 2.09 -0.40
CA GLY A 113 -13.02 2.54 -1.75
C GLY A 113 -12.39 3.87 -2.19
N ALA A 114 -11.41 4.38 -1.44
CA ALA A 114 -10.60 5.49 -1.90
C ALA A 114 -9.49 4.99 -2.84
N VAL A 115 -9.07 5.85 -3.77
CA VAL A 115 -7.90 5.60 -4.61
C VAL A 115 -6.85 6.65 -4.28
N TYR A 116 -5.70 6.21 -3.79
CA TYR A 116 -4.59 7.03 -3.37
C TYR A 116 -3.56 7.19 -4.50
N GLN A 117 -2.94 8.36 -4.54
CA GLN A 117 -1.77 8.65 -5.36
C GLN A 117 -0.69 9.34 -4.53
N SER A 118 0.56 9.16 -4.92
CA SER A 118 1.72 9.90 -4.40
C SER A 118 2.47 10.47 -5.59
N GLY A 119 2.80 11.77 -5.54
CA GLY A 119 3.54 12.43 -6.63
C GLY A 119 2.82 12.44 -7.99
N GLY A 120 1.49 12.35 -8.02
CA GLY A 120 0.73 12.28 -9.28
C GLY A 120 0.60 10.87 -9.87
N VAL A 121 1.13 9.85 -9.18
CA VAL A 121 1.14 8.46 -9.64
C VAL A 121 0.30 7.61 -8.69
N PHE A 122 -0.55 6.77 -9.27
CA PHE A 122 -1.28 5.74 -8.55
C PHE A 122 -0.36 4.54 -8.35
N TRP A 123 -0.20 4.07 -7.11
CA TRP A 123 0.70 2.98 -6.78
C TRP A 123 -0.10 1.74 -6.36
N VAL A 124 0.33 0.56 -6.77
CA VAL A 124 -0.31 -0.72 -6.41
C VAL A 124 0.74 -1.65 -5.82
N ARG A 125 0.43 -2.26 -4.68
CA ARG A 125 1.30 -3.25 -4.04
C ARG A 125 0.96 -4.67 -4.53
N ARG A 126 1.99 -5.43 -4.91
CA ARG A 126 1.91 -6.85 -5.30
C ARG A 126 3.05 -7.60 -4.61
N GLY A 127 2.70 -8.50 -3.70
CA GLY A 127 3.70 -9.10 -2.80
C GLY A 127 4.39 -7.99 -1.99
N THR A 128 5.72 -8.03 -1.91
CA THR A 128 6.52 -7.02 -1.21
C THR A 128 6.82 -5.76 -2.05
N HIS A 129 6.47 -5.77 -3.34
CA HIS A 129 6.83 -4.71 -4.26
C HIS A 129 5.68 -3.74 -4.51
N THR A 130 6.03 -2.48 -4.73
CA THR A 130 5.08 -1.41 -5.08
C THR A 130 5.39 -0.90 -6.48
N PHE A 131 4.39 -0.93 -7.35
CA PHE A 131 4.53 -0.59 -8.76
C PHE A 131 3.67 0.63 -9.12
N PRO A 132 4.15 1.50 -10.01
CA PRO A 132 3.32 2.56 -10.55
C PRO A 132 2.28 1.93 -11.47
N LEU A 133 1.01 2.27 -11.27
CA LEU A 133 -0.06 1.90 -12.17
C LEU A 133 0.09 2.73 -13.43
N ARG A 134 0.61 2.11 -14.50
CA ARG A 134 0.69 2.75 -15.80
C ARG A 134 -0.71 2.83 -16.41
N PRO A 135 -1.13 3.98 -16.95
CA PRO A 135 -2.30 4.04 -17.81
C PRO A 135 -2.06 3.07 -18.98
N TYR A 136 -2.97 2.14 -19.22
CA TYR A 136 -2.93 1.35 -20.45
C TYR A 136 -3.13 2.32 -21.63
N PRO A 137 -2.24 2.36 -22.62
CA PRO A 137 -2.46 3.19 -23.79
C PRO A 137 -3.74 2.70 -24.50
N LYS A 138 -4.72 3.59 -24.68
CA LYS A 138 -5.90 3.33 -25.51
C LYS A 138 -5.48 3.23 -26.99
N THR A 139 -4.80 2.16 -27.37
CA THR A 139 -4.52 1.83 -28.77
C THR A 139 -4.86 0.37 -29.01
N CYS A 140 -6.15 0.07 -28.93
CA CYS A 140 -6.73 -1.14 -29.51
C CYS A 140 -7.99 -0.70 -30.28
N GLY A 141 -7.79 -0.03 -31.42
CA GLY A 141 -8.84 0.38 -32.36
C GLY A 141 -8.37 1.47 -33.32
N PRO A 142 -8.81 1.46 -34.61
CA PRO A 142 -8.39 2.46 -35.59
C PRO A 142 -8.83 3.87 -35.18
N ALA A 143 -7.98 4.85 -35.48
CA ALA A 143 -7.97 6.23 -34.98
C ALA A 143 -9.16 7.13 -35.43
N SER A 144 -10.29 6.59 -35.86
CA SER A 144 -11.38 7.36 -36.48
C SER A 144 -12.55 7.72 -35.55
N ALA A 145 -12.44 7.50 -34.25
CA ALA A 145 -13.49 7.85 -33.29
C ALA A 145 -12.93 8.66 -32.11
N MET A 146 -12.36 9.83 -32.41
CA MET A 146 -12.05 10.86 -31.41
C MET A 146 -13.07 11.98 -31.53
N SER A 147 -14.17 11.86 -30.80
CA SER A 147 -14.99 12.99 -30.39
C SER A 147 -15.16 12.92 -28.87
N ASP A 148 -14.56 13.91 -28.22
CA ASP A 148 -14.95 14.50 -26.94
C ASP A 148 -14.76 13.71 -25.63
N THR A 149 -14.09 14.41 -24.72
CA THR A 149 -13.92 14.16 -23.28
C THR A 149 -13.07 12.93 -22.92
N ALA A 150 -11.76 13.14 -22.87
CA ALA A 150 -10.76 12.21 -22.37
C ALA A 150 -10.96 11.96 -20.86
N SER A 151 -11.89 11.08 -20.52
CA SER A 151 -11.92 10.37 -19.24
C SER A 151 -10.81 9.32 -19.28
N ILE A 152 -9.73 9.59 -18.54
CA ILE A 152 -8.66 8.62 -18.30
C ILE A 152 -9.27 7.50 -17.44
N GLN A 153 -9.71 6.44 -18.10
CA GLN A 153 -10.12 5.21 -17.45
C GLN A 153 -8.87 4.37 -17.20
N TYR A 154 -8.49 4.20 -15.94
CA TYR A 154 -7.48 3.23 -15.53
C TYR A 154 -8.11 1.83 -15.61
N GLN A 155 -7.60 0.98 -16.49
CA GLN A 155 -8.02 -0.41 -16.62
C GLN A 155 -6.88 -1.31 -16.16
N PHE A 156 -7.16 -2.18 -15.18
CA PHE A 156 -6.25 -3.24 -14.75
C PHE A 156 -6.28 -4.36 -15.81
N VAL A 157 -5.11 -4.77 -16.31
CA VAL A 157 -4.98 -5.95 -17.19
C VAL A 157 -4.22 -7.01 -16.39
N GLU A 158 -4.86 -8.15 -16.10
CA GLU A 158 -4.20 -9.33 -15.56
C GLU A 158 -3.47 -10.09 -16.68
N GLU A 159 -2.29 -10.65 -16.37
CA GLU A 159 -1.48 -11.46 -17.29
C GLU A 159 -2.10 -12.83 -17.64
N SER A 160 -3.24 -13.21 -17.05
CA SER A 160 -3.93 -14.47 -17.32
C SER A 160 -5.05 -14.39 -18.39
N MET A 161 -5.41 -13.19 -18.87
CA MET A 161 -6.40 -13.01 -19.94
C MET A 161 -5.76 -13.13 -21.34
N PHE A 162 -5.20 -14.30 -21.67
CA PHE A 162 -4.81 -14.61 -23.06
C PHE A 162 -5.85 -15.44 -23.82
N SER A 163 -7.08 -15.62 -23.31
CA SER A 163 -8.03 -16.52 -24.01
C SER A 163 -9.51 -16.11 -24.09
N ASN A 164 -10.01 -15.01 -23.53
CA ASN A 164 -11.36 -14.60 -23.92
C ASN A 164 -11.61 -13.10 -23.79
N ARG A 165 -12.13 -12.54 -24.88
CA ARG A 165 -12.45 -11.13 -25.04
C ARG A 165 -13.78 -10.86 -24.34
N ASP A 166 -13.74 -10.35 -23.11
CA ASP A 166 -14.86 -9.59 -22.57
C ASP A 166 -14.33 -8.41 -21.74
N THR A 167 -14.56 -7.21 -22.25
CA THR A 167 -14.11 -5.92 -21.68
C THR A 167 -14.97 -5.53 -20.47
N TYR A 168 -14.39 -5.50 -19.27
CA TYR A 168 -15.04 -4.92 -18.10
C TYR A 168 -14.68 -3.43 -17.94
N ARG A 169 -15.70 -2.57 -17.91
CA ARG A 169 -15.61 -1.12 -17.62
C ARG A 169 -15.57 -0.89 -16.11
N TYR A 170 -14.59 -0.11 -15.65
CA TYR A 170 -14.60 0.45 -14.30
C TYR A 170 -15.48 1.71 -14.28
N ASP A 171 -16.61 1.67 -13.57
CA ASP A 171 -17.61 2.76 -13.54
C ASP A 171 -17.41 3.75 -12.37
N GLY A 172 -16.33 3.61 -11.60
CA GLY A 172 -16.00 4.49 -10.48
C GLY A 172 -16.84 4.26 -9.21
N ARG A 173 -17.69 3.22 -9.16
CA ARG A 173 -18.50 2.89 -7.97
C ARG A 173 -18.00 1.69 -7.18
N LEU A 174 -17.08 0.91 -7.74
CA LEU A 174 -16.52 -0.28 -7.09
C LEU A 174 -15.14 0.04 -6.48
N PRO A 175 -14.87 -0.32 -5.21
CA PRO A 175 -13.53 -0.22 -4.65
C PRO A 175 -12.56 -1.12 -5.44
N ILE A 176 -11.27 -0.74 -5.53
CA ILE A 176 -10.20 -1.52 -6.21
C ILE A 176 -10.19 -3.00 -5.77
N LEU A 177 -10.57 -3.29 -4.53
CA LEU A 177 -10.68 -4.65 -3.97
C LEU A 177 -11.85 -5.48 -4.52
N ALA A 178 -12.96 -4.88 -4.94
CA ALA A 178 -14.11 -5.62 -5.49
C ALA A 178 -13.81 -6.23 -6.88
N LEU A 179 -12.78 -5.74 -7.57
CA LEU A 179 -12.25 -6.36 -8.79
C LEU A 179 -11.39 -7.60 -8.50
N LEU A 180 -10.80 -7.71 -7.31
CA LEU A 180 -9.95 -8.83 -6.90
C LEU A 180 -10.76 -10.02 -6.34
N GLU A 181 -11.84 -9.78 -5.59
CA GLU A 181 -12.66 -10.89 -5.04
C GLU A 181 -13.43 -11.69 -6.10
N ILE A 182 -13.78 -11.09 -7.24
CA ILE A 182 -14.47 -11.80 -8.33
C ILE A 182 -13.57 -12.90 -8.95
N CYS A 183 -12.26 -12.84 -8.76
CA CYS A 183 -11.31 -13.82 -9.30
C CYS A 183 -11.12 -15.10 -8.44
N TRP A 184 -11.67 -15.21 -7.21
CA TRP A 184 -11.44 -16.41 -6.37
C TRP A 184 -12.60 -17.43 -6.38
N GLN A 185 -13.82 -17.08 -6.79
CA GLN A 185 -14.93 -18.05 -6.82
C GLN A 185 -14.99 -18.84 -8.13
N GLY A 186 -13.95 -19.61 -8.42
CA GLY A 186 -13.98 -20.66 -9.42
C GLY A 186 -14.07 -22.03 -8.75
N LEU A 187 -15.24 -22.66 -8.77
CA LEU A 187 -15.47 -24.11 -8.96
C LEU A 187 -16.97 -24.45 -8.84
N PRO A 188 -17.50 -25.28 -9.75
CA PRO A 188 -18.02 -26.56 -9.30
C PRO A 188 -17.27 -27.74 -9.94
N LEU A 189 -17.34 -28.87 -9.21
CA LEU A 189 -16.72 -30.18 -9.39
C LEU A 189 -16.67 -30.73 -10.82
#